data_AF-A0A8S3IIR8-F1
#
_entry.id   AF-A0A8S3IIR8-F1
#
_cell.length_a   1.000
_cell.length_b   1.000
_cell.length_c   1.000
_cell.angle_alpha   90.00
_cell.angle_beta   90.00
_cell.angle_gamma   90.00
#
_symmetry.space_group_name_H-M   'P 1'
#
loop_
_entity.id
_entity.type
_entity.pdbx_description
1 polymer ?
#
loop_
_entity_poly.entity_id
_entity_poly.type
_entity_poly.pdbx_seq_one_letter_code
_entity_poly.pdbx_strand_id
1 'polypeptide(L)' 'MKVGCGAIGCELLKLFALLGVGRSGQITITDHDHIEKSNLNRQFLFHKQHLNQPKSIVAAQSARDMNKELNIQSYTLKG' A
#
# COMPACT_ATOMS: atom_id res chain seq x y z
N MET A 1 -3.58 -7.60 -10.32
CA MET A 1 -3.88 -6.19 -10.70
C MET A 1 -2.70 -5.32 -10.28
N LYS A 2 -2.25 -4.36 -11.10
CA LYS A 2 -1.16 -3.42 -10.75
C LYS A 2 -1.73 -2.08 -10.29
N VAL A 3 -1.39 -1.61 -9.10
CA VAL A 3 -1.91 -0.36 -8.52
C VAL A 3 -0.75 0.50 -7.99
N GLY A 4 -0.79 1.81 -8.28
CA GLY A 4 0.12 2.80 -7.68
C GLY A 4 -0.19 3.00 -6.18
N CYS A 5 0.76 3.44 -5.35
CA CYS A 5 0.55 3.56 -3.89
C CYS A 5 0.31 5.01 -3.42
N GLY A 6 -0.08 5.90 -4.33
CA GLY A 6 -0.53 7.26 -4.01
C GLY A 6 -1.91 7.30 -3.32
N ALA A 7 -2.52 8.49 -3.27
CA ALA A 7 -3.78 8.72 -2.54
C ALA A 7 -4.91 7.76 -2.94
N ILE A 8 -5.16 7.59 -4.24
CA ILE A 8 -6.20 6.71 -4.77
C ILE A 8 -5.86 5.23 -4.52
N GLY A 9 -4.58 4.87 -4.63
CA GLY A 9 -4.09 3.53 -4.38
C GLY A 9 -4.28 3.07 -2.95
N CYS A 10 -4.02 3.95 -1.98
CA CYS A 10 -4.23 3.68 -0.57
C CYS A 10 -5.70 3.39 -0.25
N GLU A 11 -6.64 4.19 -0.78
CA GLU A 11 -8.06 3.98 -0.52
C GLU A 11 -8.58 2.70 -1.21
N LEU A 12 -8.11 2.42 -2.43
CA LEU A 12 -8.44 1.20 -3.14
C LEU A 12 -7.94 -0.05 -2.40
N LEU A 13 -6.71 -0.02 -1.87
CA LEU A 13 -6.16 -1.13 -1.07
C LEU A 13 -6.99 -1.39 0.19
N LYS A 14 -7.38 -0.31 0.87
CA LYS A 14 -8.22 -0.39 2.07
C LYS A 14 -9.58 -1.02 1.73
N LEU A 15 -10.21 -0.62 0.63
CA LEU A 15 -11.46 -1.21 0.16
C LEU A 15 -11.30 -2.69 -0.17
N PHE A 16 -10.24 -3.08 -0.87
CA PHE A 16 -9.97 -4.50 -1.15
C PHE A 16 -9.74 -5.31 0.13
N ALA A 17 -9.03 -4.73 1.11
CA ALA A 17 -8.82 -5.37 2.40
C ALA A 17 -10.11 -5.60 3.17
N LEU A 18 -11.02 -4.61 3.18
CA LEU A 18 -12.31 -4.69 3.88
C LEU A 18 -13.31 -5.61 3.18
N LEU A 19 -13.33 -5.60 1.84
CA LEU A 19 -14.27 -6.40 1.05
C LEU A 19 -13.80 -7.85 0.83
N GLY A 20 -12.57 -8.19 1.26
CA GLY A 20 -11.98 -9.51 1.03
C GLY A 20 -11.68 -9.80 -0.45
N VAL A 21 -11.64 -8.75 -1.28
CA VAL A 21 -11.33 -8.86 -2.71
C VAL A 21 -9.83 -9.13 -2.84
N GLY A 22 -9.48 -10.23 -3.50
CA GLY A 22 -8.09 -10.69 -3.62
C GLY A 22 -7.76 -11.96 -2.84
N ARG A 23 -8.71 -12.56 -2.09
CA ARG A 23 -8.53 -13.90 -1.48
C ARG A 23 -8.19 -15.00 -2.51
N SER A 24 -8.74 -14.90 -3.72
CA SER A 24 -8.52 -15.83 -4.84
C SER A 24 -7.62 -15.27 -5.95
N GLY A 25 -6.97 -14.12 -5.72
CA GLY A 25 -6.09 -13.46 -6.69
C GLY A 25 -4.81 -12.92 -6.05
N GLN A 26 -4.01 -12.17 -6.81
CA GLN A 26 -2.85 -11.43 -6.27
C GLN A 26 -2.97 -9.94 -6.62
N ILE A 27 -2.81 -9.09 -5.60
CA ILE A 27 -2.70 -7.64 -5.75
C ILE A 27 -1.22 -7.30 -5.85
N THR A 28 -0.82 -6.65 -6.94
CA THR A 28 0.54 -6.16 -7.13
C THR A 28 0.53 -4.65 -6.96
N ILE A 29 1.37 -4.12 -6.09
CA ILE A 29 1.50 -2.68 -5.91
C ILE A 29 2.92 -2.22 -6.21
N THR A 30 3.04 -1.05 -6.81
CA THR A 30 4.32 -0.43 -7.13
C THR A 30 4.24 1.06 -6.93
N ASP A 31 5.30 1.65 -6.41
CA ASP A 31 5.43 3.08 -6.25
C ASP A 31 6.92 3.41 -6.16
N HIS A 32 7.33 4.51 -6.79
CA HIS A 32 8.72 4.94 -6.79
C HIS A 32 9.01 5.93 -5.66
N ASP A 33 7.97 6.50 -5.08
CA ASP A 33 8.13 7.51 -4.07
C ASP A 33 8.42 6.90 -2.70
N HIS A 34 9.13 7.67 -1.91
CA HIS A 34 9.24 7.45 -0.48
C HIS A 34 8.15 8.24 0.25
N ILE A 35 7.85 7.85 1.48
CA ILE A 35 6.83 8.50 2.30
C ILE A 35 7.36 9.83 2.81
N GLU A 36 6.61 10.90 2.55
CA GLU A 36 6.90 12.24 3.03
C GLU A 36 5.87 12.70 4.08
N LYS A 37 6.23 13.73 4.85
CA LYS A 37 5.31 14.36 5.82
C LYS A 37 4.03 14.87 5.14
N SER A 38 4.15 15.36 3.91
CA SER A 38 3.05 15.84 3.07
C SER A 38 2.05 14.74 2.68
N ASN A 39 2.40 13.46 2.84
CA ASN A 39 1.52 12.33 2.56
C ASN A 39 0.69 11.91 3.77
N LEU A 40 1.18 12.17 4.98
CA LEU A 40 0.55 11.74 6.25
C LEU A 40 -0.83 12.37 6.50
N ASN A 41 -1.13 13.50 5.85
CA ASN A 41 -2.42 14.18 5.98
C ASN A 41 -3.54 13.56 5.14
N ARG A 42 -3.21 12.70 4.15
CA ARG A 42 -4.17 12.18 3.17
C ARG A 42 -4.05 10.68 2.90
N GLN A 43 -2.94 10.05 3.26
CA GLN A 43 -2.66 8.64 2.98
C GLN A 43 -2.59 7.85 4.30
N PHE A 44 -3.74 7.31 4.70
CA PHE A 44 -3.94 6.66 6.00
C PHE A 44 -3.10 5.40 6.23
N LEU A 45 -2.51 4.82 5.17
CA LEU A 45 -1.60 3.67 5.28
C LEU A 45 -0.21 4.06 5.85
N PHE A 46 0.08 5.35 5.99
CA PHE A 46 1.39 5.86 6.37
C PHE A 46 1.36 6.60 7.71
N HIS A 47 2.37 6.36 8.54
CA HIS A 47 2.54 6.94 9.86
C HIS A 47 3.90 7.64 9.95
N LYS A 48 4.08 8.50 10.97
CA LYS A 48 5.35 9.25 11.16
C LYS A 48 6.59 8.36 11.21
N GLN A 49 6.46 7.15 11.76
CA GLN A 49 7.55 6.16 11.82
C GLN A 49 7.96 5.61 10.44
N HIS A 50 7.12 5.78 9.42
CA HIS A 50 7.36 5.30 8.06
C HIS A 50 8.01 6.36 7.16
N LEU A 51 8.37 7.54 7.67
CA LEU A 51 8.99 8.59 6.88
C LEU A 51 10.28 8.09 6.19
N ASN A 52 10.47 8.50 4.94
CA ASN A 52 11.56 8.08 4.05
C ASN A 52 11.60 6.59 3.69
N GLN A 53 10.59 5.80 4.06
CA GLN A 53 10.46 4.42 3.60
C GLN A 53 9.72 4.36 2.25
N PRO A 54 9.96 3.33 1.41
CA PRO A 54 9.24 3.20 0.15
C PRO A 54 7.73 3.03 0.36
N LYS A 55 6.92 3.83 -0.34
CA LYS A 55 5.45 3.79 -0.20
C LYS A 55 4.89 2.41 -0.48
N SER A 56 5.37 1.74 -1.52
CA SER A 56 4.87 0.42 -1.91
C SER A 56 5.12 -0.66 -0.85
N ILE A 57 6.25 -0.63 -0.17
CA ILE A 57 6.54 -1.61 0.87
C ILE A 57 5.65 -1.39 2.08
N VAL A 58 5.57 -0.16 2.56
CA VAL A 58 4.76 0.17 3.74
C VAL A 58 3.27 -0.02 3.46
N ALA A 59 2.77 0.34 2.27
CA ALA A 59 1.37 0.16 1.91
C ALA A 59 0.97 -1.32 1.90
N ALA A 60 1.85 -2.21 1.38
CA ALA A 60 1.61 -3.64 1.44
C ALA A 60 1.60 -4.16 2.87
N GLN A 61 2.52 -3.70 3.72
CA GLN A 61 2.57 -4.11 5.12
C GLN A 61 1.30 -3.66 5.87
N SER A 62 0.96 -2.37 5.79
CA SER A 62 -0.24 -1.82 6.43
C SER A 62 -1.52 -2.53 5.97
N ALA A 63 -1.63 -2.91 4.69
CA ALA A 63 -2.79 -3.65 4.19
C ALA A 63 -2.86 -5.09 4.70
N ARG A 64 -1.71 -5.78 4.85
CA ARG A 64 -1.66 -7.12 5.47
C ARG A 64 -1.98 -7.06 6.96
N ASP A 65 -1.58 -6.00 7.64
CA ASP A 65 -1.91 -5.78 9.05
C ASP A 65 -3.42 -5.58 9.24
N MET A 66 -4.10 -4.97 8.27
CA MET A 66 -5.57 -4.87 8.24
C MET A 66 -6.25 -6.21 7.92
N ASN A 67 -5.71 -6.98 6.97
CA ASN A 67 -6.26 -8.27 6.58
C ASN A 67 -5.13 -9.25 6.18
N LYS A 68 -4.86 -10.23 7.04
CA LYS A 68 -3.78 -11.21 6.84
C LYS A 68 -4.02 -12.16 5.65
N GLU A 69 -5.26 -12.28 5.20
CA GLU A 69 -5.62 -13.13 4.06
C GLU A 69 -5.44 -12.40 2.72
N LEU A 70 -5.03 -11.13 2.74
CA LEU A 70 -4.70 -10.42 1.51
C LEU A 70 -3.41 -10.97 0.90
N ASN A 71 -3.53 -11.55 -0.29
CA ASN A 71 -2.37 -11.88 -1.12
C ASN A 71 -1.91 -10.62 -1.88
N ILE A 72 -1.03 -9.85 -1.24
CA ILE A 72 -0.46 -8.62 -1.79
C ILE A 72 1.05 -8.71 -1.95
N GLN A 73 1.57 -8.22 -3.08
CA GLN A 73 3.00 -8.15 -3.35
C GLN A 73 3.40 -6.73 -3.77
N SER A 74 4.37 -6.17 -3.08
CA SER A 74 4.93 -4.86 -3.39
C SER A 74 6.21 -4.99 -4.21
N TYR A 75 6.38 -4.06 -5.15
CA TYR A 75 7.60 -3.89 -5.90
C TYR A 75 8.09 -2.46 -5.73
N THR A 76 9.40 -2.33 -5.54
CA THR A 76 10.13 -1.08 -5.72
C THR A 76 10.91 -1.25 -7.01
N LEU A 77 10.75 -0.31 -7.94
CA LEU A 77 11.61 -0.27 -9.11
C LEU A 77 13.00 0.13 -8.60
N LYS A 78 13.90 -0.86 -8.55
CA LYS A 78 15.34 -0.59 -8.45
C LYS A 78 15.72 0.13 -9.73
N GLY A 79 16.17 1.38 -9.59
CA GLY A 79 16.78 2.13 -10.68
C GLY A 79 17.96 1.37 -11.29
#